data_AF-A0A6L7RVY5-F1
#
_entry.id   AF-A0A6L7RVY5-F1
#
_cell.length_a   1.000
_cell.length_b   1.000
_cell.length_c   1.000
_cell.angle_alpha   90.00
_cell.angle_beta   90.00
_cell.angle_gamma   90.00
#
_symmetry.space_group_name_H-M   'P 1'
#
loop_
_entity.id
_entity.type
_entity.pdbx_description
1 polymer ?
#
loop_
_entity_poly.entity_id
_entity_poly.type
_entity_poly.pdbx_seq_one_letter_code
_entity_poly.pdbx_strand_id
1 'polypeptide(L)'
;MDDYPVDVVAEYPEQSSRLLALAGLLTVFKILLILPHILVLTVLGFVAYFATLIGWIAVLIVGYYPRGLYDFQVGVLRWNLRVNAYFLSLTDLYPPFRLYD
;
A
#
# COMPACT_ATOMS: atom_id res chain seq x y z
N MET A 1 7.56 8.88 19.18
CA MET A 1 7.93 8.20 17.93
C MET A 1 9.42 7.96 18.02
N ASP A 2 9.83 6.69 17.96
CA ASP A 2 11.25 6.32 17.89
C ASP A 2 11.84 6.76 16.53
N ASP A 3 13.15 7.02 16.51
CA ASP A 3 13.94 7.47 15.34
C ASP A 3 14.13 6.34 14.30
N TYR A 4 13.03 5.75 13.81
CA TYR A 4 13.06 4.76 12.74
C TYR A 4 12.78 5.44 11.40
N PRO A 5 13.53 5.14 10.33
CA PRO A 5 13.42 5.87 9.06
C PRO A 5 12.14 5.57 8.25
N VAL A 6 11.18 4.85 8.83
CA VAL A 6 9.89 4.52 8.19
C VAL A 6 8.77 4.73 9.20
N ASP A 7 7.94 5.75 8.97
CA ASP A 7 6.76 6.03 9.76
C ASP A 7 5.48 5.80 8.94
N VAL A 8 4.47 5.19 9.58
CA VAL A 8 3.12 5.08 9.04
C VAL A 8 2.20 5.91 9.91
N VAL A 9 1.75 7.05 9.38
CA VAL A 9 0.78 7.92 10.06
C VAL A 9 -0.61 7.61 9.52
N ALA A 10 -1.45 7.02 10.36
CA ALA A 10 -2.87 6.83 10.09
C ALA A 10 -3.67 7.70 11.07
N GLU A 11 -4.58 8.53 10.56
CA GLU A 11 -5.48 9.32 11.38
C GLU A 11 -6.45 8.39 12.09
N TYR A 12 -6.53 8.45 13.43
CA TYR A 12 -7.45 7.62 14.21
C TYR A 12 -8.87 8.19 14.07
N PRO A 13 -9.82 7.47 13.44
CA PRO A 13 -11.16 8.00 13.28
C PRO A 13 -11.88 8.00 14.65
N GLU A 14 -12.20 9.18 15.18
CA GLU A 14 -12.94 9.31 16.45
C GLU A 14 -14.38 8.74 16.37
N GLN A 15 -14.91 8.51 15.17
CA GLN A 15 -16.19 7.85 14.92
C GLN A 15 -16.07 6.86 13.76
N SER A 16 -15.97 5.57 14.07
CA SER A 16 -16.12 4.50 13.08
C SER A 16 -17.60 4.20 12.88
N SER A 17 -18.10 4.31 11.64
CA SER A 17 -19.53 4.12 11.41
C SER A 17 -19.94 2.65 11.63
N ARG A 18 -20.94 2.44 12.51
CA ARG A 18 -21.51 1.11 12.82
C ARG A 18 -21.98 0.35 11.56
N LEU A 19 -22.40 1.11 10.54
CA LEU A 19 -22.78 0.61 9.22
C LEU A 19 -21.59 0.12 8.40
N LEU A 20 -20.42 0.76 8.47
CA LEU A 20 -19.22 0.24 7.81
C LEU A 20 -18.59 -0.95 8.54
N ALA A 21 -18.75 -1.05 9.86
CA ALA A 21 -18.44 -2.27 10.59
C ALA A 21 -19.34 -3.45 10.15
N LEU A 22 -20.64 -3.20 9.98
CA LEU A 22 -21.59 -4.19 9.44
C LEU A 22 -21.36 -4.46 7.94
N ALA A 23 -20.95 -3.46 7.15
CA ALA A 23 -20.57 -3.62 5.75
C ALA A 23 -19.23 -4.38 5.60
N GLY A 24 -18.32 -4.22 6.57
CA GLY A 24 -17.12 -5.05 6.72
C GLY A 24 -17.48 -6.51 6.99
N LEU A 25 -18.50 -6.76 7.82
CA LEU A 25 -19.09 -8.10 8.02
C LEU A 25 -19.78 -8.63 6.74
N LEU A 26 -20.46 -7.77 5.98
CA LEU A 26 -20.96 -8.02 4.61
C LEU A 26 -19.84 -7.87 3.58
N THR A 27 -18.69 -8.49 3.85
CA THR A 27 -17.40 -8.38 3.14
C THR A 27 -17.51 -8.48 1.62
N VAL A 28 -18.60 -9.04 1.10
CA VAL A 28 -18.94 -9.18 -0.33
C VAL A 28 -18.80 -7.86 -1.12
N PHE A 29 -19.35 -6.74 -0.62
CA PHE A 29 -19.25 -5.47 -1.35
C PHE A 29 -17.83 -4.88 -1.30
N LYS A 30 -17.17 -4.96 -0.15
CA LYS A 30 -15.77 -4.52 0.01
C LYS A 30 -14.81 -5.34 -0.86
N ILE A 31 -15.00 -6.66 -0.95
CA ILE A 31 -14.20 -7.53 -1.82
C ILE A 31 -14.36 -7.14 -3.28
N LEU A 32 -15.58 -6.85 -3.74
CA LEU A 32 -15.81 -6.43 -5.13
C LEU A 32 -15.08 -5.12 -5.47
N LEU A 33 -15.09 -4.15 -4.55
CA LEU A 33 -14.40 -2.85 -4.67
C LEU A 33 -12.86 -2.99 -4.59
N ILE A 34 -12.37 -3.92 -3.78
CA ILE A 34 -10.93 -4.18 -3.61
C ILE A 34 -10.39 -5.11 -4.70
N LEU A 35 -11.22 -5.92 -5.36
CA LEU A 35 -10.82 -6.84 -6.43
C LEU A 35 -9.93 -6.17 -7.51
N PRO A 36 -10.29 -5.01 -8.10
CA PRO A 36 -9.42 -4.35 -9.07
C PRO A 36 -8.10 -3.87 -8.45
N HIS A 37 -8.10 -3.49 -7.17
CA HIS A 37 -6.88 -3.12 -6.45
C HIS A 37 -5.95 -4.30 -6.24
N ILE A 38 -6.49 -5.45 -5.83
CA ILE A 38 -5.70 -6.69 -5.66
C ILE A 38 -5.05 -7.07 -6.98
N LEU A 39 -5.80 -7.07 -8.09
CA LEU A 39 -5.26 -7.44 -9.40
C LEU A 39 -4.05 -6.57 -9.78
N VAL A 40 -4.18 -5.24 -9.65
CA VAL A 40 -3.09 -4.33 -10.00
C VAL A 40 -1.92 -4.42 -9.03
N LEU A 41 -2.18 -4.53 -7.73
CA LEU A 41 -1.14 -4.69 -6.71
C LEU A 41 -0.41 -6.02 -6.82
N THR A 42 -1.06 -7.10 -7.28
CA THR A 42 -0.40 -8.37 -7.54
C THR A 42 0.60 -8.21 -8.69
N VAL A 43 0.19 -7.61 -9.82
CA VAL A 43 1.08 -7.35 -10.95
C VAL A 43 2.24 -6.44 -10.54
N LEU A 44 1.94 -5.33 -9.87
CA LEU A 44 2.96 -4.41 -9.36
C LEU A 44 3.87 -5.07 -8.32
N GLY A 45 3.34 -5.98 -7.50
CA GLY A 45 4.09 -6.75 -6.52
C GLY A 45 5.12 -7.66 -7.19
N PHE A 46 4.76 -8.31 -8.30
CA PHE A 46 5.73 -9.05 -9.11
C PHE A 46 6.80 -8.14 -9.68
N VAL A 47 6.43 -6.99 -10.24
CA VAL A 47 7.40 -6.00 -10.75
C VAL A 47 8.32 -5.50 -9.62
N ALA A 48 7.78 -5.22 -8.44
CA ALA A 48 8.50 -4.79 -7.24
C ALA A 48 9.46 -5.86 -6.71
N TYR A 49 9.08 -7.13 -6.81
CA TYR A 49 9.94 -8.24 -6.47
C TYR A 49 11.19 -8.26 -7.37
N PHE A 50 11.01 -8.22 -8.70
CA PHE A 50 12.14 -8.17 -9.63
C PHE A 50 12.94 -6.87 -9.50
N ALA A 51 12.28 -5.72 -9.28
CA ALA A 51 12.94 -4.45 -9.02
C ALA A 51 13.82 -4.51 -7.77
N THR A 52 13.42 -5.24 -6.72
CA THR A 52 14.26 -5.46 -5.53
C THR A 52 15.53 -6.20 -5.87
N LEU A 53 15.44 -7.27 -6.66
CA LEU A 53 16.60 -8.05 -7.10
C LEU A 53 17.58 -7.18 -7.90
N ILE A 54 17.05 -6.38 -8.83
CA ILE A 54 17.85 -5.41 -9.59
C ILE A 54 18.46 -4.35 -8.66
N GLY A 55 17.70 -3.87 -7.67
CA GLY A 55 18.18 -2.92 -6.67
C GLY A 55 19.36 -3.44 -5.85
N TRP A 56 19.33 -4.71 -5.43
CA TRP A 56 20.46 -5.34 -4.74
C TRP A 56 21.71 -5.37 -5.62
N ILE A 57 21.56 -5.79 -6.88
CA ILE A 57 22.68 -5.80 -7.84
C ILE A 57 23.20 -4.38 -8.08
N ALA A 58 22.32 -3.40 -8.22
CA ALA A 58 22.69 -1.99 -8.41
C ALA A 58 23.47 -1.44 -7.20
N VAL A 59 23.07 -1.77 -5.97
CA VAL A 59 23.81 -1.39 -4.76
C VAL A 59 25.18 -2.07 -4.72
N LEU A 60 25.30 -3.33 -5.12
CA LEU A 60 26.59 -4.04 -5.15
C LEU A 60 27.57 -3.45 -6.17
N ILE A 61 27.08 -2.96 -7.31
CA ILE A 61 27.93 -2.41 -8.39
C ILE A 61 28.22 -0.92 -8.18
N VAL A 62 27.18 -0.14 -7.85
CA VAL A 62 27.21 1.34 -7.85
C VAL A 62 27.34 1.90 -6.42
N GLY A 63 27.00 1.13 -5.39
CA GLY A 63 27.09 1.52 -3.98
C GLY A 63 25.86 2.24 -3.43
N TYR A 64 24.85 2.52 -4.26
CA TYR A 64 23.60 3.15 -3.82
C TYR A 64 22.38 2.61 -4.57
N TYR A 65 21.21 2.75 -3.94
CA TYR A 65 19.96 2.30 -4.53
C TYR A 65 19.46 3.30 -5.59
N PRO A 66 19.19 2.88 -6.84
CA PRO A 66 18.75 3.80 -7.89
C PRO A 66 17.44 4.51 -7.52
N ARG A 67 17.41 5.84 -7.66
CA ARG A 67 16.27 6.66 -7.21
C ARG A 67 14.94 6.26 -7.86
N GLY A 68 14.94 5.95 -9.17
CA GLY A 68 13.73 5.49 -9.86
C GLY A 68 13.18 4.16 -9.34
N LEU A 69 14.06 3.21 -8.97
CA LEU A 69 13.63 1.97 -8.32
C LEU A 69 13.12 2.26 -6.91
N TYR A 70 13.81 3.13 -6.16
CA TYR A 70 13.42 3.48 -4.80
C TYR A 70 12.02 4.08 -4.78
N ASP A 71 11.79 5.08 -5.63
CA ASP A 71 10.51 5.77 -5.75
C ASP A 71 9.41 4.77 -6.12
N PHE A 72 9.67 3.86 -7.07
CA PHE A 72 8.72 2.81 -7.46
C PHE A 72 8.35 1.91 -6.27
N GLN A 73 9.34 1.41 -5.53
CA GLN A 73 9.09 0.55 -4.37
C GLN A 73 8.27 1.27 -3.31
N VAL A 74 8.63 2.52 -2.99
CA VAL A 74 7.88 3.35 -2.03
C VAL A 74 6.44 3.56 -2.50
N GLY A 75 6.23 3.84 -3.79
CA GLY A 75 4.89 4.00 -4.37
C GLY A 75 4.02 2.75 -4.23
N VAL A 76 4.59 1.57 -4.50
CA VAL A 76 3.87 0.28 -4.35
C VAL A 76 3.54 0.02 -2.88
N LEU A 77 4.49 0.25 -1.96
CA LEU A 77 4.29 0.11 -0.52
C LEU A 77 3.18 1.05 0.00
N ARG A 78 3.21 2.33 -0.39
CA ARG A 78 2.18 3.32 -0.02
C ARG A 78 0.80 2.91 -0.50
N TRP A 79 0.69 2.47 -1.76
CA TRP A 79 -0.59 2.06 -2.30
C TRP A 79 -1.11 0.79 -1.61
N ASN A 80 -0.23 -0.19 -1.37
CA ASN A 80 -0.58 -1.40 -0.63
C ASN A 80 -1.08 -1.07 0.79
N LEU A 81 -0.41 -0.15 1.49
CA LEU A 81 -0.84 0.34 2.81
C LEU A 81 -2.22 1.00 2.77
N ARG A 82 -2.50 1.86 1.78
CA ARG A 82 -3.83 2.47 1.59
C ARG A 82 -4.94 1.41 1.41
N VAL A 83 -4.68 0.39 0.59
CA VAL A 83 -5.64 -0.70 0.37
C VAL A 83 -5.85 -1.53 1.63
N ASN A 84 -4.78 -1.84 2.37
CA ASN A 84 -4.89 -2.54 3.66
C ASN A 84 -5.61 -1.71 4.71
N ALA A 85 -5.36 -0.40 4.79
CA ALA A 85 -6.06 0.49 5.71
C ALA A 85 -7.57 0.50 5.45
N TYR A 86 -7.98 0.56 4.18
CA TYR A 86 -9.38 0.47 3.79
C TYR A 86 -9.97 -0.93 4.07
N PHE A 87 -9.23 -2.00 3.78
CA PHE A 87 -9.66 -3.38 4.02
C PHE A 87 -9.88 -3.66 5.52
N LEU A 88 -8.92 -3.27 6.36
CA LEU A 88 -8.97 -3.38 7.81
C LEU A 88 -9.96 -2.39 8.47
N SER A 89 -10.59 -1.52 7.68
CA SER A 89 -11.51 -0.47 8.17
C SER A 89 -10.85 0.51 9.13
N LEU A 90 -9.54 0.74 8.97
CA LEU A 90 -8.80 1.84 9.60
C LEU A 90 -9.18 3.19 8.99
N THR A 91 -9.67 3.17 7.74
CA THR A 91 -10.22 4.34 7.05
C THR A 91 -11.47 3.95 6.26
N ASP A 92 -12.39 4.90 6.15
CA ASP A 92 -13.63 4.78 5.37
C ASP A 92 -13.46 5.36 3.94
N LEU A 93 -12.33 6.02 3.67
CA LEU A 93 -12.04 6.61 2.36
C LEU A 93 -11.55 5.55 1.37
N TYR A 94 -12.20 5.48 0.21
CA TYR A 94 -11.80 4.55 -0.85
C TYR A 94 -10.42 4.92 -1.42
N PRO A 95 -9.47 3.96 -1.51
CA PRO A 95 -8.11 4.26 -1.96
C PRO A 95 -8.08 4.64 -3.45
N PRO A 96 -7.30 5.67 -3.84
CA PRO A 96 -7.09 6.00 -5.23
C PRO A 96 -6.13 5.01 -5.93
N PHE A 97 -6.35 4.75 -7.22
CA PHE A 97 -5.46 3.95 -8.08
C PHE A 97 -4.20 4.72 -8.49
N ARG A 98 -3.37 5.09 -7.51
CA ARG A 98 -2.15 5.88 -7.75
C ARG A 98 -1.04 5.46 -6.80
N LEU A 99 0.20 5.55 -7.27
CA LEU A 99 1.41 5.27 -6.47
C LEU A 99 1.78 6.47 -5.59
N TYR A 100 1.49 7.69 -6.06
CA TYR A 100 1.76 8.95 -5.37
C TYR A 100 0.47 9.78 -5.26
N ASP A 101 0.47 10.70 -4.31
CA ASP A 101 -0.60 11.69 -4.09
C ASP A 101 -0.34 12.96 -4.89
#